data_AF-A0A8J3V921-F1
#
_entry.id   AF-A0A8J3V921-F1
#
_cell.length_a   1.000
_cell.length_b   1.000
_cell.length_c   1.000
_cell.angle_alpha   90.00
_cell.angle_beta   90.00
_cell.angle_gamma   90.00
#
_symmetry.space_group_name_H-M   'P 1'
#
loop_
_entity.id
_entity.type
_entity.pdbx_description
1 polymer ?
#
loop_
_entity_poly.entity_id
_entity_poly.type
_entity_poly.pdbx_seq_one_letter_code
_entity_poly.pdbx_strand_id
1 'polypeptide(L)'
;MAPSARPPVTRGSPSLDECNTDDHADAMRVRLIATVASLAAAMASVTACGGPSAADTCGEAFRVLAEAKIDPQQWAFNRGAPLSIPDGRQKAEAIEKVAALETDDKDLQTSFANLKSGAQSYREELDKLAADPSREPNVQLAGAAVGMFMIGLGQRCDKKGFRP
;
A
#
# COMPACT_ATOMS: atom_id res chain seq x y z
N MET A 1 50.70 49.08 -7.01
CA MET A 1 49.76 49.34 -8.13
C MET A 1 48.85 48.13 -8.26
N ALA A 2 47.58 48.40 -8.54
CA ALA A 2 46.40 47.54 -8.40
C ALA A 2 46.41 46.25 -9.29
N PRO A 3 45.49 45.30 -9.02
CA PRO A 3 45.50 43.90 -9.48
C PRO A 3 44.71 43.70 -10.79
N SER A 4 44.86 42.56 -11.47
CA SER A 4 44.00 42.20 -12.60
C SER A 4 43.68 40.71 -12.71
N ALA A 5 42.41 40.41 -12.47
CA ALA A 5 41.51 39.42 -13.07
C ALA A 5 41.78 37.89 -13.02
N ARG A 6 40.87 37.19 -12.30
CA ARG A 6 40.26 35.87 -12.63
C ARG A 6 39.12 36.10 -13.67
N PRO A 7 38.53 35.10 -14.41
CA PRO A 7 38.17 33.74 -13.96
C PRO A 7 38.18 32.61 -15.05
N PRO A 8 37.76 31.36 -14.73
CA PRO A 8 37.74 30.22 -15.67
C PRO A 8 36.44 30.12 -16.49
N VAL A 9 36.54 29.49 -17.66
CA VAL A 9 35.44 29.18 -18.58
C VAL A 9 34.93 27.76 -18.31
N THR A 10 33.67 27.61 -17.92
CA THR A 10 32.93 26.34 -17.99
C THR A 10 31.78 26.44 -18.98
N ARG A 11 31.69 25.35 -19.75
CA ARG A 11 30.84 25.08 -20.91
C ARG A 11 29.38 24.94 -20.50
N GLY A 12 28.48 25.49 -21.31
CA GLY A 12 27.06 25.63 -21.03
C GLY A 12 26.21 24.37 -21.20
N SER A 13 24.95 24.48 -20.77
CA SER A 13 23.75 24.04 -21.49
C SER A 13 22.52 24.73 -20.89
N PRO A 14 21.44 24.92 -21.66
CA PRO A 14 20.47 26.02 -21.50
C PRO A 14 19.17 25.56 -20.84
N SER A 15 18.41 26.47 -20.22
CA SER A 15 16.98 26.30 -19.99
C SER A 15 16.31 27.65 -19.67
N LEU A 16 15.70 28.23 -20.71
CA LEU A 16 14.43 28.98 -20.73
C LEU A 16 13.96 29.60 -19.40
N ASP A 17 14.45 30.81 -19.13
CA ASP A 17 13.75 31.81 -18.32
C ASP A 17 12.87 32.64 -19.26
N GLU A 18 11.56 32.44 -19.22
CA GLU A 18 10.59 33.47 -19.56
C GLU A 18 9.26 33.16 -18.86
N CYS A 19 9.11 33.69 -17.65
CA CYS A 19 7.81 34.01 -17.08
C CYS A 19 7.94 35.36 -16.37
N ASN A 20 7.67 36.38 -17.16
CA ASN A 20 7.60 37.79 -16.84
C ASN A 20 6.77 38.05 -15.57
N THR A 21 7.27 38.93 -14.70
CA THR A 21 6.63 39.35 -13.45
C THR A 21 6.20 40.79 -13.59
N ASP A 22 4.88 41.03 -13.69
CA ASP A 22 4.29 42.36 -13.50
C ASP A 22 2.85 42.16 -13.00
N ASP A 23 2.61 42.41 -11.72
CA ASP A 23 1.95 43.64 -11.25
C ASP A 23 1.53 43.47 -9.78
N HIS A 24 2.21 44.22 -8.90
CA HIS A 24 1.83 44.45 -7.51
C HIS A 24 1.80 45.96 -7.28
N ALA A 25 0.61 46.54 -7.36
CA ALA A 25 0.18 47.77 -6.69
C ALA A 25 -1.37 47.71 -6.71
N ASP A 26 -2.18 48.08 -5.75
CA ASP A 26 -2.16 48.89 -4.53
C ASP A 26 -3.55 48.50 -3.91
N ALA A 27 -3.84 48.41 -2.63
CA ALA A 27 -3.68 49.41 -1.62
C ALA A 27 -4.10 48.81 -0.26
N MET A 28 -3.29 49.14 0.71
CA MET A 28 -3.35 48.88 2.13
C MET A 28 -4.56 49.59 2.80
N ARG A 29 -5.37 48.91 3.62
CA ARG A 29 -6.05 49.50 4.81
C ARG A 29 -6.73 48.49 5.76
N VAL A 30 -5.91 47.92 6.64
CA VAL A 30 -6.05 47.85 8.11
C VAL A 30 -7.44 47.64 8.75
N ARG A 31 -7.63 46.46 9.37
CA ARG A 31 -7.98 46.22 10.81
C ARG A 31 -8.14 44.69 11.03
N LEU A 32 -7.12 43.98 11.55
CA LEU A 32 -7.02 43.46 12.94
C LEU A 32 -8.35 42.82 13.42
N ILE A 33 -8.52 41.52 13.71
CA ILE A 33 -7.77 40.57 14.57
C ILE A 33 -8.29 39.14 14.30
N ALA A 34 -7.40 38.14 14.42
CA ALA A 34 -7.59 36.70 14.66
C ALA A 34 -7.07 35.80 13.54
N THR A 35 -5.80 35.43 13.72
CA THR A 35 -5.04 34.37 13.06
C THR A 35 -5.78 33.04 12.98
N VAL A 36 -6.12 32.63 11.76
CA VAL A 36 -6.00 31.24 11.30
C VAL A 36 -5.33 31.30 9.91
N ALA A 37 -4.01 31.07 9.88
CA ALA A 37 -3.29 30.77 8.65
C ALA A 37 -3.91 29.46 8.09
N SER A 38 -4.64 29.51 6.98
CA SER A 38 -4.11 29.46 5.60
C SER A 38 -3.38 28.15 5.31
N LEU A 39 -4.05 27.24 4.61
CA LEU A 39 -3.50 26.66 3.38
C LEU A 39 -4.66 26.13 2.52
N ALA A 40 -5.15 26.99 1.63
CA ALA A 40 -5.73 26.54 0.38
C ALA A 40 -4.60 26.65 -0.65
N ALA A 41 -4.10 25.53 -1.13
CA ALA A 41 -3.38 25.46 -2.39
C ALA A 41 -3.46 24.03 -2.91
N ALA A 42 -4.36 23.84 -3.86
CA ALA A 42 -4.30 22.76 -4.81
C ALA A 42 -2.89 22.77 -5.44
N MET A 43 -2.14 21.70 -5.23
CA MET A 43 -0.97 21.37 -6.03
C MET A 43 -1.40 20.21 -6.92
N ALA A 44 -1.72 20.55 -8.16
CA ALA A 44 -1.78 19.61 -9.25
C ALA A 44 -0.39 18.96 -9.40
N SER A 45 -0.29 17.67 -9.08
CA SER A 45 0.73 16.80 -9.64
C SER A 45 0.04 15.89 -10.65
N VAL A 46 -0.34 16.46 -11.80
CA VAL A 46 -0.61 15.65 -12.99
C VAL A 46 0.76 15.27 -13.55
N THR A 47 1.29 14.15 -13.07
CA THR A 47 2.24 13.33 -13.81
C THR A 47 1.96 11.85 -13.50
N ALA A 48 1.46 11.16 -14.53
CA ALA A 48 1.29 9.73 -14.71
C ALA A 48 0.07 9.05 -14.04
N CYS A 49 -0.91 8.70 -14.88
CA CYS A 49 -1.75 7.53 -14.67
C CYS A 49 -0.84 6.28 -14.64
N GLY A 50 -0.30 5.97 -13.46
CA GLY A 50 0.26 4.66 -13.13
C GLY A 50 -0.39 4.28 -11.80
N GLY A 51 -0.97 3.09 -11.72
CA GLY A 51 -1.52 2.59 -10.47
C GLY A 51 -0.48 2.53 -9.34
N PRO A 52 -0.89 2.19 -8.11
CA PRO A 52 0.04 2.02 -7.00
C PRO A 52 1.18 1.09 -7.42
N SER A 53 2.42 1.47 -7.07
CA SER A 53 3.58 0.66 -7.43
C SER A 53 3.46 -0.72 -6.78
N ALA A 54 4.08 -1.73 -7.39
CA ALA A 54 4.13 -3.08 -6.82
C ALA A 54 4.68 -3.07 -5.37
N ALA A 55 5.67 -2.20 -5.09
CA ALA A 55 6.26 -2.06 -3.77
C ALA A 55 5.28 -1.46 -2.74
N ASP A 56 4.54 -0.41 -3.12
CA ASP A 56 3.54 0.20 -2.23
C ASP A 56 2.41 -0.78 -1.90
N THR A 57 1.95 -1.52 -2.92
CA THR A 57 0.90 -2.54 -2.76
C THR A 57 1.36 -3.67 -1.83
N CYS A 58 2.61 -4.12 -1.99
CA CYS A 58 3.21 -5.10 -1.09
C CYS A 58 3.34 -4.55 0.34
N GLY A 59 3.80 -3.31 0.51
CA GLY A 59 3.89 -2.67 1.82
C GLY A 59 2.54 -2.61 2.53
N GLU A 60 1.50 -2.23 1.82
CA GLU A 60 0.14 -2.20 2.35
C GLU A 60 -0.38 -3.60 2.71
N ALA A 61 -0.15 -4.59 1.84
CA ALA A 61 -0.52 -5.98 2.10
C ALA A 61 0.08 -6.48 3.43
N PHE A 62 1.40 -6.30 3.61
CA PHE A 62 2.10 -6.77 4.80
C PHE A 62 1.76 -5.96 6.06
N ARG A 63 1.46 -4.66 5.92
CA ARG A 63 0.95 -3.84 7.02
C ARG A 63 -0.38 -4.39 7.54
N VAL A 64 -1.33 -4.68 6.65
CA VAL A 64 -2.64 -5.23 7.02
C VAL A 64 -2.50 -6.60 7.71
N LEU A 65 -1.63 -7.47 7.19
CA LEU A 65 -1.37 -8.78 7.81
C LEU A 65 -0.74 -8.64 9.21
N ALA A 66 0.21 -7.72 9.37
CA ALA A 66 0.86 -7.46 10.65
C ALA A 66 -0.12 -6.91 11.70
N GLU A 67 -0.99 -5.96 11.32
CA GLU A 67 -2.04 -5.41 12.18
C GLU A 67 -3.03 -6.49 12.65
N ALA A 68 -3.33 -7.47 11.78
CA ALA A 68 -4.16 -8.62 12.10
C ALA A 68 -3.41 -9.75 12.84
N LYS A 69 -2.12 -9.56 13.14
CA LYS A 69 -1.23 -10.56 13.74
C LYS A 69 -1.27 -11.88 12.96
N ILE A 70 -1.17 -11.78 11.65
CA ILE A 70 -1.09 -12.92 10.73
C ILE A 70 0.35 -13.00 10.25
N ASP A 71 1.07 -14.02 10.71
CA ASP A 71 2.32 -14.44 10.11
C ASP A 71 2.02 -15.50 9.04
N PRO A 72 2.30 -15.25 7.74
CA PRO A 72 1.96 -16.19 6.67
C PRO A 72 2.55 -17.60 6.81
N GLN A 73 3.77 -17.70 7.35
CA GLN A 73 4.46 -18.98 7.55
C GLN A 73 3.78 -19.78 8.66
N GLN A 74 3.59 -19.15 9.82
CA GLN A 74 2.88 -19.75 10.95
C GLN A 74 1.44 -20.10 10.58
N TRP A 75 0.76 -19.25 9.82
CA TRP A 75 -0.60 -19.51 9.36
C TRP A 75 -0.66 -20.74 8.46
N ALA A 76 0.23 -20.88 7.47
CA ALA A 76 0.25 -22.05 6.59
C ALA A 76 0.53 -23.36 7.36
N PHE A 77 1.51 -23.35 8.27
CA PHE A 77 2.00 -24.57 8.92
C PHE A 77 1.22 -24.95 10.20
N ASN A 78 0.64 -23.98 10.91
CA ASN A 78 -0.30 -24.25 12.02
C ASN A 78 -1.73 -24.44 11.53
N ARG A 79 -1.91 -24.74 10.23
CA ARG A 79 -3.20 -24.98 9.56
C ARG A 79 -4.21 -23.83 9.68
N GLY A 80 -3.73 -22.61 9.83
CA GLY A 80 -4.53 -21.38 9.85
C GLY A 80 -5.65 -21.38 10.87
N ALA A 81 -5.55 -22.22 11.92
CA ALA A 81 -6.64 -22.48 12.84
C ALA A 81 -6.76 -21.30 13.82
N PRO A 82 -7.82 -20.48 13.72
CA PRO A 82 -8.09 -19.49 14.72
C PRO A 82 -8.54 -20.22 15.98
N LEU A 83 -8.13 -19.73 17.16
CA LEU A 83 -8.47 -20.37 18.44
C LEU A 83 -9.97 -20.25 18.77
N SER A 84 -10.72 -19.49 17.96
CA SER A 84 -12.17 -19.32 18.03
C SER A 84 -12.75 -18.82 16.70
N ILE A 85 -14.05 -19.05 16.45
CA ILE A 85 -14.74 -18.53 15.25
C ILE A 85 -14.65 -17.00 15.11
N PRO A 86 -14.84 -16.18 16.17
CA PRO A 86 -14.68 -14.72 16.07
C PRO A 86 -13.29 -14.28 15.62
N ASP A 87 -12.23 -14.89 16.19
CA ASP A 87 -10.84 -14.63 15.77
C ASP A 87 -10.62 -15.02 14.30
N GLY A 88 -11.20 -16.14 13.88
CA GLY A 88 -11.17 -16.60 12.48
C GLY A 88 -11.77 -15.61 11.51
N ARG A 89 -12.95 -15.09 11.84
CA ARG A 89 -13.63 -14.09 11.01
C ARG A 89 -12.84 -12.79 10.93
N GLN A 90 -12.30 -12.30 12.05
CA GLN A 90 -11.46 -11.09 12.04
C GLN A 90 -10.23 -11.27 11.14
N LYS A 91 -9.58 -12.42 11.19
CA LYS A 91 -8.41 -12.71 10.33
C LYS A 91 -8.82 -12.88 8.87
N ALA A 92 -9.94 -13.53 8.58
CA ALA A 92 -10.50 -13.64 7.23
C ALA A 92 -10.78 -12.26 6.63
N GLU A 93 -11.36 -11.32 7.40
CA GLU A 93 -11.58 -9.93 6.95
C GLU A 93 -10.27 -9.22 6.61
N ALA A 94 -9.21 -9.40 7.39
CA ALA A 94 -7.90 -8.82 7.09
C ALA A 94 -7.32 -9.41 5.80
N ILE A 95 -7.44 -10.72 5.58
CA ILE A 95 -7.00 -11.38 4.36
C ILE A 95 -7.83 -10.88 3.16
N GLU A 96 -9.13 -10.68 3.30
CA GLU A 96 -9.99 -10.10 2.25
C GLU A 96 -9.57 -8.68 1.89
N LYS A 97 -9.17 -7.85 2.87
CA LYS A 97 -8.61 -6.51 2.61
C LYS A 97 -7.34 -6.58 1.78
N VAL A 98 -6.42 -7.50 2.11
CA VAL A 98 -5.21 -7.72 1.31
C VAL A 98 -5.55 -8.20 -0.11
N ALA A 99 -6.50 -9.12 -0.23
CA ALA A 99 -6.93 -9.65 -1.52
C ALA A 99 -7.67 -8.63 -2.41
N ALA A 100 -8.18 -7.55 -1.81
CA ALA A 100 -8.82 -6.44 -2.51
C ALA A 100 -7.85 -5.36 -2.99
N LEU A 101 -6.56 -5.48 -2.68
CA LEU A 101 -5.54 -4.56 -3.16
C LEU A 101 -5.37 -4.70 -4.68
N GLU A 102 -5.22 -3.55 -5.35
CA GLU A 102 -5.03 -3.46 -6.79
C GLU A 102 -3.58 -3.10 -7.11
N THR A 103 -3.10 -3.61 -8.24
CA THR A 103 -1.74 -3.34 -8.73
C THR A 103 -1.68 -3.56 -10.24
N ASP A 104 -0.81 -2.83 -10.93
CA ASP A 104 -0.55 -3.01 -12.36
C ASP A 104 0.41 -4.19 -12.65
N ASP A 105 1.01 -4.79 -11.60
CA ASP A 105 1.92 -5.92 -11.74
C ASP A 105 1.16 -7.24 -11.92
N LYS A 106 1.28 -7.85 -13.10
CA LYS A 106 0.57 -9.10 -13.47
C LYS A 106 0.87 -10.27 -12.55
N ASP A 107 2.09 -10.36 -12.01
CA ASP A 107 2.47 -11.45 -11.10
C ASP A 107 1.73 -11.30 -9.77
N LEU A 108 1.63 -10.06 -9.28
CA LEU A 108 0.91 -9.75 -8.05
C LEU A 108 -0.61 -9.84 -8.23
N GLN A 109 -1.16 -9.40 -9.37
CA GLN A 109 -2.58 -9.57 -9.70
C GLN A 109 -3.03 -11.03 -9.57
N THR A 110 -2.23 -11.96 -10.10
CA THR A 110 -2.50 -13.40 -9.99
C THR A 110 -2.47 -13.86 -8.53
N SER A 111 -1.50 -13.40 -7.74
CA SER A 111 -1.43 -13.71 -6.31
C SER A 111 -2.61 -13.17 -5.52
N PHE A 112 -3.04 -11.92 -5.76
CA PHE A 112 -4.21 -11.34 -5.10
C PHE A 112 -5.50 -12.05 -5.51
N ALA A 113 -5.66 -12.45 -6.77
CA ALA A 113 -6.80 -13.24 -7.22
C ALA A 113 -6.87 -14.62 -6.53
N ASN A 114 -5.74 -15.32 -6.41
CA ASN A 114 -5.67 -16.58 -5.67
C ASN A 114 -6.00 -16.38 -4.19
N LEU A 115 -5.46 -15.32 -3.58
CA LEU A 115 -5.75 -14.98 -2.19
C LEU A 115 -7.23 -14.67 -1.98
N LYS A 116 -7.88 -13.96 -2.91
CA LYS A 116 -9.31 -13.67 -2.89
C LYS A 116 -10.15 -14.94 -2.87
N SER A 117 -9.86 -15.87 -3.80
CA SER A 117 -10.55 -17.16 -3.88
C SER A 117 -10.35 -18.00 -2.61
N GLY A 118 -9.13 -18.05 -2.10
CA GLY A 118 -8.81 -18.73 -0.84
C GLY A 118 -9.53 -18.11 0.36
N ALA A 119 -9.54 -16.78 0.47
CA ALA A 119 -10.17 -16.05 1.56
C ALA A 119 -11.69 -16.29 1.59
N GLN A 120 -12.33 -16.27 0.42
CA GLN A 120 -13.76 -16.59 0.28
C GLN A 120 -14.04 -18.02 0.75
N SER A 121 -13.25 -18.99 0.27
CA SER A 121 -13.39 -20.40 0.67
C SER A 121 -13.22 -20.59 2.18
N TYR A 122 -12.22 -19.92 2.77
CA TYR A 122 -11.99 -19.97 4.21
C TYR A 122 -13.13 -19.35 5.01
N ARG A 123 -13.65 -18.19 4.60
CA ARG A 123 -14.80 -17.57 5.26
C ARG A 123 -16.05 -18.44 5.18
N GLU A 124 -16.31 -19.03 4.02
CA GLU A 124 -17.41 -19.97 3.86
C GLU A 124 -17.30 -21.19 4.78
N GLU A 125 -16.11 -21.79 4.92
CA GLU A 125 -15.93 -22.90 5.84
C GLU A 125 -16.07 -22.46 7.31
N LEU A 126 -15.63 -21.25 7.68
CA LEU A 126 -15.86 -20.68 9.02
C LEU A 126 -17.36 -20.51 9.30
N ASP A 127 -18.14 -20.04 8.33
CA ASP A 127 -19.59 -19.89 8.47
C ASP A 127 -20.29 -21.26 8.61
N LYS A 128 -19.83 -22.26 7.86
CA LYS A 128 -20.35 -23.63 7.97
C LYS A 128 -19.94 -24.28 9.30
N LEU A 129 -18.75 -23.98 9.83
CA LEU A 129 -18.29 -24.47 11.13
C LEU A 129 -19.19 -23.99 12.29
N ALA A 130 -19.70 -22.76 12.19
CA ALA A 130 -20.64 -22.21 13.18
C ALA A 130 -21.94 -23.02 13.28
N ALA A 131 -22.34 -23.68 12.19
CA ALA A 131 -23.51 -24.56 12.15
C ALA A 131 -23.17 -26.04 12.43
N ASP A 132 -21.95 -26.48 12.10
CA ASP A 132 -21.51 -27.86 12.18
C ASP A 132 -20.03 -27.96 12.63
N PRO A 133 -19.77 -28.26 13.91
CA PRO A 133 -18.41 -28.40 14.45
C PRO A 133 -17.56 -29.48 13.77
N SER A 134 -18.16 -30.46 13.10
CA SER A 134 -17.41 -31.53 12.41
C SER A 134 -16.61 -31.04 11.20
N ARG A 135 -16.85 -29.79 10.76
CA ARG A 135 -16.15 -29.14 9.64
C ARG A 135 -14.81 -28.52 10.01
N GLU A 136 -14.36 -28.61 11.26
CA GLU A 136 -13.07 -28.08 11.70
C GLU A 136 -11.90 -28.47 10.76
N PRO A 137 -11.79 -29.73 10.27
CA PRO A 137 -10.73 -30.10 9.34
C PRO A 137 -10.77 -29.32 8.00
N ASN A 138 -11.97 -28.96 7.52
CA ASN A 138 -12.12 -28.20 6.27
C ASN A 138 -11.67 -26.75 6.47
N VAL A 139 -12.03 -26.14 7.61
CA VAL A 139 -11.55 -24.80 7.98
C VAL A 139 -10.03 -24.78 8.09
N GLN A 140 -9.44 -25.80 8.72
CA GLN A 140 -7.99 -25.94 8.82
C GLN A 140 -7.33 -26.05 7.44
N LEU A 141 -7.91 -26.86 6.54
CA LEU A 141 -7.38 -27.02 5.18
C LEU A 141 -7.49 -25.73 4.36
N ALA A 142 -8.64 -25.07 4.41
CA ALA A 142 -8.86 -23.79 3.72
C ALA A 142 -7.93 -22.70 4.28
N GLY A 143 -7.77 -22.63 5.60
CA GLY A 143 -6.84 -21.72 6.27
C GLY A 143 -5.40 -21.97 5.83
N ALA A 144 -4.95 -23.22 5.81
CA ALA A 144 -3.61 -23.58 5.33
C ALA A 144 -3.38 -23.14 3.87
N ALA A 145 -4.36 -23.34 2.99
CA ALA A 145 -4.29 -22.91 1.59
C ALA A 145 -4.12 -21.39 1.47
N VAL A 146 -4.89 -20.62 2.24
CA VAL A 146 -4.73 -19.16 2.33
C VAL A 146 -3.32 -18.77 2.79
N GLY A 147 -2.77 -19.49 3.78
CA GLY A 147 -1.38 -19.32 4.22
C GLY A 147 -0.38 -19.49 3.09
N MET A 148 -0.54 -20.55 2.30
CA MET A 148 0.32 -20.81 1.14
C MET A 148 0.22 -19.71 0.09
N PHE A 149 -0.97 -19.13 -0.14
CA PHE A 149 -1.13 -17.99 -1.03
C PHE A 149 -0.44 -16.73 -0.51
N MET A 150 -0.52 -16.45 0.80
CA MET A 150 0.19 -15.34 1.42
C MET A 150 1.71 -15.51 1.36
N ILE A 151 2.23 -16.72 1.56
CA ILE A 151 3.66 -17.02 1.37
C ILE A 151 4.08 -16.75 -0.08
N GLY A 152 3.29 -17.21 -1.05
CA GLY A 152 3.54 -16.97 -2.47
C GLY A 152 3.48 -15.49 -2.85
N LEU A 153 2.56 -14.71 -2.25
CA LEU A 153 2.52 -13.25 -2.37
C LEU A 153 3.82 -12.63 -1.84
N GLY A 154 4.27 -13.01 -0.65
CA GLY A 154 5.52 -12.53 -0.06
C GLY A 154 6.75 -12.78 -0.92
N GLN A 155 6.90 -14.00 -1.44
CA GLN A 155 8.01 -14.32 -2.34
C GLN A 155 8.00 -13.50 -3.63
N ARG A 156 6.82 -13.09 -4.12
CA ARG A 156 6.72 -12.20 -5.27
C ARG A 156 7.06 -10.76 -4.89
N CYS A 157 6.58 -10.29 -3.75
CA CYS A 157 6.94 -8.98 -3.20
C CYS A 157 8.46 -8.83 -3.00
N ASP A 158 9.13 -9.86 -2.46
CA ASP A 158 10.60 -9.92 -2.33
C ASP A 158 11.32 -9.72 -3.67
N LYS A 159 10.81 -10.34 -4.75
CA LYS A 159 11.34 -10.19 -6.11
C LYS A 159 11.13 -8.79 -6.67
N LYS A 160 10.13 -8.04 -6.18
CA LYS A 160 9.87 -6.65 -6.55
C LYS A 160 10.64 -5.65 -5.66
N GLY A 161 11.53 -6.14 -4.79
CA GLY A 161 12.38 -5.30 -3.94
C GLY A 161 11.74 -4.87 -2.62
N PHE A 162 10.52 -5.33 -2.33
CA PHE A 162 9.90 -5.14 -1.01
C PHE A 162 10.43 -6.22 -0.07
N ARG A 163 11.00 -5.84 1.08
CA ARG A 163 11.34 -6.78 2.16
C ARG A 163 10.53 -6.38 3.41
N PRO A 164 9.68 -7.26 3.94
CA PRO A 164 8.89 -6.99 5.15
C PRO A 164 9.77 -6.83 6.41
#